data_AF-A0A1I2H642-F1
#
_entry.id   AF-A0A1I2H642-F1
#
_cell.length_a   1.000
_cell.length_b   1.000
_cell.length_c   1.000
_cell.angle_alpha   90.00
_cell.angle_beta   90.00
_cell.angle_gamma   90.00
#
_symmetry.space_group_name_H-M   'P 1'
#
loop_
_entity.id
_entity.type
_entity.pdbx_description
1 polymer ?
#
loop_
_entity_poly.entity_id
_entity_poly.type
_entity_poly.pdbx_seq_one_letter_code
_entity_poly.pdbx_strand_id
1 'polypeptide(L)' 'MTHDTSEPQGEEHLLLSADTNGDGRPDVWMVDTTGDGKADLYQFDTTGDGTVDVTIVEDEAADDGGRTVVEGDGGHPVPS' A
#
# COMPACT_ATOMS: atom_id res chain seq x y z
N MET A 1 -18.04 18.50 24.38
CA MET A 1 -17.20 19.20 23.38
C MET A 1 -16.75 18.17 22.39
N THR A 2 -16.97 18.48 21.12
CA THR A 2 -16.81 17.64 19.93
C THR A 2 -15.39 17.09 19.81
N HIS A 3 -15.26 15.83 19.38
CA HIS A 3 -14.00 15.28 18.90
C HIS A 3 -13.52 16.19 17.75
N ASP A 4 -12.42 16.89 18.01
CA ASP A 4 -11.68 17.62 16.99
C ASP A 4 -10.87 16.56 16.22
N THR A 5 -11.51 15.91 15.26
CA THR A 5 -10.82 15.08 14.28
C THR A 5 -10.51 16.00 13.10
N SER A 6 -9.45 16.79 13.28
CA SER A 6 -8.85 17.58 12.22
C SER A 6 -7.85 16.71 11.46
N GLU A 7 -8.31 15.88 10.53
CA GLU A 7 -7.46 15.22 9.55
C GLU A 7 -7.95 15.59 8.15
N PRO A 8 -7.35 16.62 7.54
CA PRO A 8 -7.31 16.64 6.08
C PRO A 8 -5.87 16.88 5.64
N GLN A 9 -5.07 15.83 5.53
CA GLN A 9 -3.78 15.88 4.85
C GLN A 9 -3.58 14.61 4.05
N GLY A 10 -4.15 14.53 2.83
CA GLY A 10 -3.94 13.48 1.82
C GLY A 10 -2.92 12.42 2.23
N GLU A 11 -3.38 11.53 3.09
CA GLU A 11 -2.55 10.68 3.92
C GLU A 11 -2.61 9.28 3.34
N GLU A 12 -1.45 8.79 2.89
CA GLU A 12 -1.24 7.39 2.58
C GLU A 12 -1.82 6.51 3.70
N HIS A 13 -2.94 5.87 3.41
CA HIS A 13 -3.69 5.11 4.40
C HIS A 13 -3.48 3.62 4.16
N LEU A 14 -2.87 2.95 5.14
CA LEU A 14 -2.80 1.49 5.14
C LEU A 14 -4.21 0.93 5.31
N LEU A 15 -4.75 0.33 4.24
CA LEU A 15 -6.06 -0.30 4.25
C LEU A 15 -5.99 -1.73 4.80
N LEU A 16 -4.92 -2.46 4.44
CA LEU A 16 -4.73 -3.85 4.83
C LEU A 16 -3.24 -4.18 4.91
N SER A 17 -2.88 -4.91 5.96
CA SER A 17 -1.65 -5.69 6.02
C SER A 17 -1.95 -7.12 6.43
N ALA A 18 -1.32 -8.11 5.81
CA ALA A 18 -1.55 -9.52 6.13
C ALA A 18 -0.25 -10.33 6.17
N ASP A 19 -0.08 -11.12 7.22
CA ASP A 19 0.88 -12.23 7.29
C ASP A 19 0.21 -13.47 6.68
N THR A 20 0.71 -13.90 5.53
CA THR A 20 0.16 -15.02 4.75
C THR A 20 0.93 -16.32 4.96
N ASN A 21 2.15 -16.25 5.48
CA ASN A 21 3.03 -17.39 5.67
C ASN A 21 3.14 -17.85 7.16
N GLY A 22 2.72 -17.01 8.10
CA GLY A 22 2.64 -17.28 9.54
C GLY A 22 3.92 -17.02 10.32
N ASP A 23 4.87 -16.25 9.79
CA ASP A 23 6.16 -15.96 10.44
C ASP A 23 6.12 -14.78 11.43
N GLY A 24 4.98 -14.08 11.49
CA GLY A 24 4.78 -12.91 12.35
C GLY A 24 5.16 -11.58 11.69
N ARG A 25 5.47 -11.56 10.39
CA ARG A 25 5.68 -10.36 9.58
C ARG A 25 4.61 -10.28 8.49
N PRO A 26 4.13 -9.08 8.11
CA PRO A 26 3.23 -8.97 6.98
C PRO A 26 3.97 -9.33 5.68
N ASP A 27 3.30 -10.07 4.81
CA ASP A 27 3.76 -10.37 3.44
C ASP A 27 3.09 -9.44 2.40
N VAL A 28 1.96 -8.82 2.76
CA VAL A 28 1.13 -8.04 1.84
C VAL A 28 0.71 -6.73 2.48
N TRP A 29 0.77 -5.65 1.71
CA TRP A 29 0.22 -4.33 2.05
C TRP A 29 -0.67 -3.80 0.94
N MET A 30 -1.79 -3.18 1.31
CA MET A 30 -2.67 -2.42 0.42
C MET A 30 -2.81 -1.01 0.98
N VAL A 31 -2.44 -0.02 0.19
CA VAL A 31 -2.36 1.38 0.62
C VAL A 31 -3.18 2.23 -0.34
N ASP A 32 -3.96 3.14 0.25
CA ASP A 32 -4.63 4.24 -0.44
C ASP A 32 -3.74 5.47 -0.35
N THR A 33 -2.98 5.77 -1.40
CA THR A 33 -2.08 6.92 -1.43
C THR A 33 -2.79 8.21 -1.87
N THR A 34 -4.01 8.10 -2.39
CA THR A 34 -4.81 9.23 -2.89
C THR A 34 -5.85 9.73 -1.90
N GLY A 35 -6.19 8.94 -0.88
CA GLY A 35 -7.18 9.23 0.15
C GLY A 35 -8.63 9.09 -0.31
N ASP A 36 -8.87 8.31 -1.38
CA ASP A 36 -10.22 8.13 -1.96
C ASP A 36 -10.99 6.95 -1.34
N GLY A 37 -10.34 6.18 -0.47
CA GLY A 37 -10.85 4.98 0.19
C GLY A 37 -10.60 3.69 -0.59
N LYS A 38 -9.85 3.71 -1.69
CA LYS A 38 -9.45 2.53 -2.46
C LYS A 38 -7.93 2.36 -2.44
N ALA A 39 -7.49 1.11 -2.51
CA ALA A 39 -6.08 0.84 -2.66
C ALA A 39 -5.61 1.18 -4.09
N ASP A 40 -4.57 1.97 -4.19
CA ASP A 40 -3.86 2.29 -5.43
C ASP A 40 -2.40 1.81 -5.41
N LEU A 41 -1.93 1.33 -4.25
CA LEU A 41 -0.61 0.77 -4.06
C LEU A 41 -0.69 -0.59 -3.37
N TYR A 42 -0.07 -1.60 -3.96
CA TYR A 42 -0.04 -2.96 -3.46
C TYR A 42 1.41 -3.44 -3.40
N GLN A 43 1.83 -3.96 -2.24
CA GLN A 43 3.20 -4.45 -2.04
C GLN A 43 3.18 -5.89 -1.55
N PHE A 44 4.16 -6.68 -2.01
CA PHE A 44 4.27 -8.11 -1.72
C PHE A 44 5.72 -8.47 -1.37
N ASP A 45 5.92 -9.08 -0.20
CA ASP A 45 7.09 -9.88 0.15
C ASP A 45 6.75 -11.34 -0.20
N THR A 46 7.23 -11.79 -1.35
CA THR A 46 6.97 -13.13 -1.88
C THR A 46 7.95 -14.18 -1.35
N THR A 47 9.07 -13.73 -0.77
CA THR A 47 10.12 -14.59 -0.23
C THR A 47 10.02 -14.79 1.27
N GLY A 48 9.29 -13.91 1.98
CA GLY A 48 9.14 -13.91 3.43
C GLY A 48 10.42 -13.47 4.14
N ASP A 49 11.22 -12.59 3.51
CA ASP A 49 12.49 -12.12 4.09
C ASP A 49 12.37 -10.79 4.85
N GLY A 50 11.18 -10.19 4.84
CA GLY A 50 10.85 -8.90 5.41
C GLY A 50 11.03 -7.71 4.46
N THR A 51 11.35 -7.97 3.18
CA THR A 51 11.53 -6.95 2.13
C THR A 51 10.49 -7.13 1.05
N VAL A 52 10.01 -6.00 0.51
CA VAL A 52 9.10 -6.05 -0.65
C VAL A 52 9.84 -6.50 -1.89
N ASP A 53 9.34 -7.55 -2.52
CA ASP A 53 9.84 -8.09 -3.79
C ASP A 53 9.15 -7.44 -4.99
N VAL A 54 7.87 -7.10 -4.85
CA VAL A 54 7.05 -6.58 -5.94
C VAL A 54 6.10 -5.51 -5.45
N THR A 55 6.02 -4.43 -6.21
CA THR A 55 5.08 -3.33 -6.02
C THR A 55 4.20 -3.17 -7.25
N ILE A 56 2.89 -3.02 -7.04
CA ILE A 56 1.91 -2.72 -8.08
C ILE A 56 1.26 -1.38 -7.75
N VAL A 57 1.29 -0.47 -8.72
CA VAL A 57 0.64 0.84 -8.63
C VAL A 57 -0.51 0.88 -9.64
N GLU A 58 -1.71 1.19 -9.16
CA GLU A 58 -2.87 1.47 -9.99
C GLU A 58 -3.02 2.98 -10.13
N ASP A 59 -2.80 3.50 -11.34
CA ASP A 59 -3.04 4.91 -11.63
C ASP A 59 -4.41 5.03 -12.30
N GLU A 60 -5.43 5.45 -11.52
CA GLU A 60 -6.78 5.71 -12.04
C GLU A 60 -6.82 6.93 -12.99
N ALA A 61 -5.79 7.80 -12.99
CA ALA A 61 -5.73 8.96 -13.87
C ALA A 61 -5.24 8.62 -15.29
N ALA A 62 -4.64 7.44 -15.50
CA ALA A 62 -4.30 6.93 -16.81
C ALA A 62 -5.57 6.54 -17.58
N ASP A 63 -5.71 7.02 -18.83
CA ASP A 63 -6.88 6.80 -19.69
C ASP A 63 -7.27 5.32 -19.89
N ASP A 64 -6.35 4.37 -19.67
CA ASP A 64 -6.56 2.93 -19.81
C ASP A 64 -6.64 2.17 -18.46
N GLY A 65 -6.66 2.85 -17.31
CA GLY A 65 -6.57 2.20 -16.00
C GLY A 65 -5.22 1.49 -15.81
N GLY A 66 -4.15 2.27 -15.97
CA GLY A 66 -2.79 1.77 -16.08
C GLY A 66 -2.32 1.10 -14.79
N ARG A 67 -2.00 -0.19 -14.88
CA ARG A 67 -1.28 -0.93 -13.85
C ARG A 67 0.21 -0.91 -14.14
N THR A 68 0.99 -0.39 -13.20
CA THR A 68 2.45 -0.46 -13.23
C THR A 68 2.92 -1.52 -12.24
N VAL A 69 3.77 -2.44 -12.68
CA VAL A 69 4.41 -3.44 -11.82
C VAL A 69 5.91 -3.14 -11.77
N VAL A 70 6.45 -3.05 -10.56
CA VAL A 70 7.84 -2.70 -10.28
C VAL A 70 8.44 -3.78 -9.39
N GLU A 71 9.69 -4.17 -9.68
CA GLU A 71 10.45 -5.04 -8.77
C GLU A 71 10.97 -4.23 -7.58
N GLY A 72 10.90 -4.82 -6.39
CA GLY A 72 11.19 -4.16 -5.12
C GLY A 72 10.03 -3.28 -4.62
N ASP A 73 10.36 -2.35 -3.73
CA ASP A 73 9.42 -1.40 -3.12
C ASP A 73 8.99 -0.25 -4.07
N GLY A 74 9.60 -0.14 -5.25
CA GLY A 74 9.33 0.93 -6.21
C GLY A 74 9.58 2.34 -5.67
N GLY A 75 10.35 2.48 -4.58
CA GLY A 75 10.54 3.75 -3.87
C GLY A 75 9.41 4.10 -2.89
N HIS A 76 8.46 3.19 -2.66
CA HIS A 76 7.40 3.32 -1.68
C HIS A 76 7.73 2.51 -0.42
N PRO A 77 8.15 3.14 0.68
CA PRO A 77 8.47 2.42 1.91
C PRO A 77 7.21 1.72 2.45
N VAL A 78 7.40 0.55 3.06
CA VAL A 78 6.30 -0.12 3.77
C VAL A 78 5.81 0.77 4.93
N PRO A 79 4.49 0.91 5.12
CA PRO A 79 3.95 1.63 6.26
C PRO A 79 4.29 0.91 7.57
N SER A 80 4.62 1.69 8.59
CA SER A 80 5.04 1.24 9.93
C SER A 80 3.88 0.83 10.83
#